data_AF-A0A7X2Z3Q4-F1
#
_entry.id   AF-A0A7X2Z3Q4-F1
#
_cell.length_a   1.000
_cell.length_b   1.000
_cell.length_c   1.000
_cell.angle_alpha   90.00
_cell.angle_beta   90.00
_cell.angle_gamma   90.00
#
_symmetry.space_group_name_H-M   'P 1'
#
loop_
_entity.id
_entity.type
_entity.pdbx_description
1 polymer ?
#
loop_
_entity_poly.entity_id
_entity_poly.type
_entity_poly.pdbx_seq_one_letter_code
_entity_poly.pdbx_strand_id
1 'polypeptide(L)'
;MMKVKVSLRPIVSKINLPTVMKTAILPGDSVERLFIATQVGEIFYIGNGVVRTFLDIRPQVIKLGTSEPGVSRGGYDERGLLGLAFHPKFYYNGLFYLHYSVAGTQGPGALSEPFKPNPCDPGTLNLRWVNRETQYDHIDTVEEWILQTNGQPRKRRTLLHLRRPFFNHNGVNSLNFSPETGKLILTTGDGGSGYDPFNLSQDDMDIAGKIIEIDVAKHTFIDDPPVVTRFDELPAPIQETLTVIAKGVRNIPGISFQRYYNSYIKYVGNVGQDLVESIFSFVHYKPIPVTQLIQASIMNSELDPEGFINFGWRGWEGAFPASFIRGCSANPTLDEKTIAYYDEAIQTSVRRIQPVTSYYHKDPRPDKFGGTALTGVQSYIGNQIPSLTGSVVFTDLARNEGDGSQVKGVLAYTRVRADCKLNDFSVIETDYNFGSQSAYYVSLGSNLDQTRLYLGVYSSMKVTDFNQGTVFEIVP
;
A
#
# COMPACT_ATOMS: atom_id res chain seq x y z
N MET A 1 -15.20 19.96 12.29
CA MET A 1 -15.75 18.92 11.39
C MET A 1 -16.88 18.20 12.13
N MET A 2 -17.81 17.56 11.43
CA MET A 2 -18.97 16.90 12.05
C MET A 2 -18.54 15.55 12.64
N LYS A 3 -19.07 15.20 13.82
CA LYS A 3 -18.95 13.83 14.33
C LYS A 3 -19.76 12.90 13.43
N VAL A 4 -19.13 11.84 12.95
CA VAL A 4 -19.78 10.85 12.08
C VAL A 4 -19.82 9.53 12.82
N LYS A 5 -21.02 8.94 12.89
CA LYS A 5 -21.24 7.60 13.44
C LYS A 5 -21.74 6.71 12.32
N VAL A 6 -21.28 5.46 12.30
CA VAL A 6 -21.65 4.44 11.33
C VAL A 6 -21.82 3.10 12.04
N SER A 7 -22.59 2.20 11.45
CA SER A 7 -22.64 0.81 11.87
C SER A 7 -21.75 -0.09 11.01
N LEU A 8 -21.21 -1.16 11.62
CA LEU A 8 -20.50 -2.20 10.88
C LEU A 8 -21.39 -3.42 10.75
N ARG A 9 -21.79 -3.77 9.52
CA ARG A 9 -22.62 -4.94 9.24
C ARG A 9 -21.73 -6.10 8.77
N PRO A 10 -21.59 -7.20 9.54
CA PRO A 10 -20.79 -8.35 9.11
C PRO A 10 -21.34 -8.95 7.81
N ILE A 11 -20.46 -9.23 6.84
CA ILE A 11 -20.79 -9.89 5.58
C ILE A 11 -20.27 -11.33 5.57
N VAL A 12 -19.03 -11.52 6.03
CA VAL A 12 -18.40 -12.85 6.16
C VAL A 12 -17.44 -12.83 7.35
N SER A 13 -17.33 -13.96 8.03
CA SER A 13 -16.42 -14.18 9.17
C SER A 13 -15.66 -15.48 8.99
N LYS A 14 -14.66 -15.72 9.84
CA LYS A 14 -13.83 -16.92 9.85
C LYS A 14 -13.00 -17.10 8.56
N ILE A 15 -12.50 -15.99 8.03
CA ILE A 15 -11.57 -15.98 6.90
C ILE A 15 -10.16 -15.64 7.37
N ASN A 16 -9.14 -16.03 6.61
CA ASN A 16 -7.78 -15.55 6.83
C ASN A 16 -7.67 -14.03 6.57
N LEU A 17 -6.55 -13.43 7.00
CA LEU A 17 -6.35 -11.98 7.03
C LEU A 17 -6.72 -11.32 5.68
N PRO A 18 -7.82 -10.53 5.60
CA PRO A 18 -8.28 -9.96 4.34
C PRO A 18 -7.44 -8.73 3.98
N THR A 19 -6.48 -8.88 3.07
CA THR A 19 -5.56 -7.79 2.67
C THR A 19 -6.14 -6.92 1.57
N VAL A 20 -6.97 -7.48 0.68
CA VAL A 20 -7.51 -6.76 -0.47
C VAL A 20 -9.00 -7.05 -0.65
N MET A 21 -9.78 -5.98 -0.81
CA MET A 21 -11.20 -6.04 -1.14
C MET A 21 -11.44 -5.25 -2.43
N LYS A 22 -12.03 -5.92 -3.42
CA LYS A 22 -12.40 -5.33 -4.73
C LYS A 22 -13.80 -5.76 -5.09
N THR A 23 -14.45 -5.04 -6.00
CA THR A 23 -15.68 -5.51 -6.61
C THR A 23 -15.53 -5.64 -8.12
N ALA A 24 -16.27 -6.58 -8.69
CA ALA A 24 -16.37 -6.76 -10.13
C ALA A 24 -17.64 -7.52 -10.50
N ILE A 25 -18.03 -7.42 -11.77
CA ILE A 25 -19.09 -8.25 -12.36
C ILE A 25 -18.42 -9.42 -13.08
N LEU A 26 -18.79 -10.64 -12.71
CA LEU A 26 -18.27 -11.86 -13.37
C LEU A 26 -18.73 -11.91 -14.84
N PRO A 27 -17.92 -12.46 -15.76
CA PRO A 27 -18.33 -12.69 -17.14
C PRO A 27 -19.67 -13.44 -17.23
N GLY A 28 -20.65 -12.83 -17.90
CA GLY A 28 -22.00 -13.39 -18.05
C GLY A 28 -22.93 -13.23 -16.83
N ASP A 29 -22.48 -12.61 -15.73
CA ASP A 29 -23.33 -12.22 -14.60
C ASP A 29 -23.86 -10.78 -14.81
N SER A 30 -24.88 -10.39 -14.06
CA SER A 30 -25.42 -9.01 -14.04
C SER A 30 -25.22 -8.32 -12.70
N VAL A 31 -24.68 -9.04 -11.71
CA VAL A 31 -24.56 -8.58 -10.33
C VAL A 31 -23.10 -8.32 -9.98
N GLU A 32 -22.84 -7.14 -9.43
CA GLU A 32 -21.55 -6.80 -8.81
C GLU A 32 -21.31 -7.68 -7.58
N ARG A 33 -20.12 -8.29 -7.50
CA ARG A 33 -19.70 -9.18 -6.40
C ARG A 33 -18.54 -8.55 -5.65
N LEU A 34 -18.52 -8.74 -4.33
CA LEU A 34 -17.37 -8.41 -3.49
C LEU A 34 -16.37 -9.57 -3.51
N PHE A 35 -15.15 -9.28 -3.94
CA PHE A 35 -14.01 -10.19 -3.90
C PHE A 35 -13.11 -9.85 -2.72
N ILE A 36 -12.68 -10.88 -2.00
CA ILE A 36 -11.84 -10.77 -0.81
C ILE A 36 -10.61 -11.66 -1.03
N ALA A 37 -9.45 -11.04 -1.19
CA ALA A 37 -8.18 -11.74 -1.21
C ALA A 37 -7.56 -11.70 0.19
N THR A 38 -7.13 -12.87 0.64
CA THR A 38 -6.49 -13.06 1.94
C THR A 38 -4.98 -13.14 1.77
N GLN A 39 -4.24 -12.72 2.80
CA GLN A 39 -2.77 -12.68 2.77
C GLN A 39 -2.14 -14.02 2.40
N VAL A 40 -2.74 -15.12 2.83
CA VAL A 40 -2.21 -16.47 2.59
C VAL A 40 -2.38 -16.95 1.15
N GLY A 41 -3.24 -16.31 0.34
CA GLY A 41 -3.43 -16.67 -1.07
C GLY A 41 -4.81 -17.23 -1.45
N GLU A 42 -5.79 -17.18 -0.55
CA GLU A 42 -7.18 -17.52 -0.90
C GLU A 42 -7.93 -16.28 -1.38
N ILE A 43 -8.67 -16.40 -2.48
CA ILE A 43 -9.54 -15.36 -3.01
C ILE A 43 -10.96 -15.88 -3.02
N PHE A 44 -11.85 -15.18 -2.32
CA PHE A 44 -13.28 -15.47 -2.27
C PHE A 44 -14.07 -14.41 -3.03
N TYR A 45 -15.28 -14.75 -3.42
CA TYR A 45 -16.29 -13.76 -3.78
C TYR A 45 -17.61 -14.03 -3.07
N ILE A 46 -18.36 -12.96 -2.82
CA ILE A 46 -19.66 -12.99 -2.16
C ILE A 46 -20.74 -12.59 -3.16
N GLY A 47 -21.71 -13.48 -3.36
CA GLY A 47 -22.83 -13.26 -4.25
C GLY A 47 -24.08 -13.99 -3.79
N ASN A 48 -25.23 -13.31 -3.79
CA ASN A 48 -26.53 -13.85 -3.38
C ASN A 48 -26.49 -14.45 -1.95
N GLY A 49 -25.73 -13.82 -1.04
CA GLY A 49 -25.57 -14.27 0.34
C GLY A 49 -24.65 -15.49 0.52
N VAL A 50 -24.00 -15.98 -0.54
CA VAL A 50 -23.12 -17.15 -0.49
C VAL A 50 -21.67 -16.73 -0.75
N VAL A 51 -20.76 -17.25 0.06
CA VAL A 51 -19.30 -17.13 -0.12
C VAL A 51 -18.82 -18.30 -0.99
N ARG A 52 -18.07 -18.01 -2.04
CA ARG A 52 -17.48 -19.01 -2.94
C ARG A 52 -16.00 -18.72 -3.15
N THR A 53 -15.19 -19.77 -3.25
CA THR A 53 -13.79 -19.64 -3.65
C THR A 53 -13.72 -19.24 -5.12
N PHE A 54 -13.03 -18.14 -5.40
CA PHE A 54 -12.67 -17.71 -6.75
C PHE A 54 -11.39 -18.40 -7.21
N LEU A 55 -10.36 -18.38 -6.37
CA LEU A 55 -9.03 -18.89 -6.66
C LEU A 55 -8.31 -19.21 -5.34
N ASP A 56 -7.48 -20.26 -5.34
CA ASP A 56 -6.58 -20.61 -4.24
C ASP A 56 -5.16 -20.74 -4.80
N ILE A 57 -4.31 -19.77 -4.45
CA ILE A 57 -2.89 -19.75 -4.81
C ILE A 57 -1.98 -19.92 -3.58
N ARG A 58 -2.49 -20.47 -2.47
CA ARG A 58 -1.67 -20.74 -1.28
C ARG A 58 -0.37 -21.50 -1.59
N PRO A 59 -0.33 -22.49 -2.51
CA PRO A 59 0.91 -23.17 -2.85
C PRO A 59 1.97 -22.28 -3.54
N GLN A 60 1.55 -21.18 -4.18
CA GLN A 60 2.42 -20.23 -4.87
C GLN A 60 2.86 -19.07 -3.97
N VAL A 61 2.14 -18.83 -2.87
CA VAL A 61 2.46 -17.78 -1.90
C VAL A 61 3.50 -18.28 -0.90
N ILE A 62 4.49 -17.43 -0.65
CA ILE A 62 5.51 -17.61 0.39
C ILE A 62 4.91 -18.02 1.74
N LYS A 63 5.60 -18.93 2.44
CA LYS A 63 5.18 -19.35 3.78
C LYS A 63 5.33 -18.18 4.75
N LEU A 64 4.22 -17.78 5.37
CA LEU A 64 4.15 -16.62 6.26
C LEU A 64 4.46 -16.97 7.71
N GLY A 65 4.94 -15.98 8.46
CA GLY A 65 5.10 -16.05 9.91
C GLY A 65 6.15 -17.07 10.37
N THR A 66 7.13 -17.36 9.52
CA THR A 66 8.30 -18.17 9.86
C THR A 66 9.26 -17.39 10.77
N SER A 67 10.05 -18.09 11.59
CA SER A 67 11.08 -17.47 12.44
C SER A 67 12.41 -17.30 11.70
N GLU A 68 12.36 -17.06 10.38
CA GLU A 68 13.54 -16.88 9.54
C GLU A 68 14.30 -15.62 9.94
N PRO A 69 15.64 -15.59 9.75
CA PRO A 69 16.42 -14.36 9.92
C PRO A 69 15.80 -13.22 9.11
N GLY A 70 15.65 -12.04 9.73
CA GLY A 70 15.03 -10.88 9.10
C GLY A 70 13.52 -10.75 9.31
N VAL A 71 12.77 -11.84 9.59
CA VAL A 71 11.31 -11.80 9.78
C VAL A 71 10.94 -11.54 11.25
N SER A 72 9.80 -10.88 11.49
CA SER A 72 9.33 -10.58 12.86
C SER A 72 9.07 -11.85 13.67
N ARG A 73 9.77 -11.99 14.80
CA ARG A 73 9.54 -13.05 15.80
C ARG A 73 8.15 -12.98 16.45
N GLY A 74 7.44 -11.86 16.29
CA GLY A 74 6.09 -11.64 16.82
C GLY A 74 4.97 -12.29 15.99
N GLY A 75 5.28 -12.89 14.84
CA GLY A 75 4.31 -13.50 13.94
C GLY A 75 3.69 -12.54 12.91
N TYR A 76 4.16 -11.29 12.86
CA TYR A 76 3.81 -10.32 11.82
C TYR A 76 4.65 -10.57 10.55
N ASP A 77 4.04 -10.39 9.39
CA ASP A 77 4.68 -10.55 8.08
C ASP A 77 3.91 -9.68 7.09
N GLU A 78 4.58 -8.90 6.23
CA GLU A 78 3.92 -8.16 5.15
C GLU A 78 3.99 -8.87 3.81
N ARG A 79 4.67 -10.01 3.73
CA ARG A 79 4.66 -10.82 2.51
C ARG A 79 3.30 -11.49 2.33
N GLY A 80 3.05 -12.03 1.15
CA GLY A 80 1.84 -12.82 0.87
C GLY A 80 1.17 -12.40 -0.42
N LEU A 81 -0.16 -12.52 -0.49
CA LEU A 81 -0.97 -11.93 -1.55
C LEU A 81 -1.31 -10.46 -1.21
N LEU A 82 -0.72 -9.56 -1.99
CA LEU A 82 -0.65 -8.11 -1.73
C LEU A 82 -1.55 -7.29 -2.63
N GLY A 83 -1.87 -7.77 -3.83
CA GLY A 83 -2.65 -7.03 -4.82
C GLY A 83 -3.59 -7.92 -5.62
N LEU A 84 -4.78 -7.37 -5.90
CA LEU A 84 -5.78 -7.91 -6.81
C LEU A 84 -6.39 -6.74 -7.58
N ALA A 85 -6.40 -6.81 -8.90
CA ALA A 85 -7.12 -5.86 -9.75
C ALA A 85 -7.84 -6.57 -10.90
N PHE A 86 -9.09 -6.21 -11.13
CA PHE A 86 -9.85 -6.66 -12.29
C PHE A 86 -9.62 -5.70 -13.45
N HIS A 87 -9.40 -6.23 -14.66
CA HIS A 87 -9.31 -5.40 -15.86
C HIS A 87 -10.60 -4.56 -16.01
N PRO A 88 -10.57 -3.32 -16.53
CA PRO A 88 -11.77 -2.48 -16.68
C PRO A 88 -12.85 -3.13 -17.57
N LYS A 89 -12.43 -4.07 -18.41
CA LYS A 89 -13.28 -4.91 -19.28
C LYS A 89 -13.43 -6.34 -18.77
N PHE A 90 -13.21 -6.62 -17.48
CA PHE A 90 -13.23 -7.97 -16.90
C PHE A 90 -14.50 -8.74 -17.23
N TYR A 91 -15.66 -8.08 -17.23
CA TYR A 91 -16.92 -8.66 -17.66
C TYR A 91 -16.86 -9.29 -19.07
N TYR A 92 -16.10 -8.68 -19.99
CA TYR A 92 -15.98 -9.13 -21.38
C TYR A 92 -14.77 -10.03 -21.62
N ASN A 93 -13.64 -9.79 -20.96
CA ASN A 93 -12.37 -10.45 -21.27
C ASN A 93 -11.87 -11.41 -20.19
N GLY A 94 -12.49 -11.42 -19.01
CA GLY A 94 -12.10 -12.26 -17.88
C GLY A 94 -10.71 -11.97 -17.31
N LEU A 95 -10.04 -10.87 -17.70
CA LEU A 95 -8.68 -10.57 -17.26
C LEU A 95 -8.63 -9.95 -15.87
N PHE A 96 -7.75 -10.46 -15.03
CA PHE A 96 -7.44 -9.90 -13.72
C PHE A 96 -5.96 -10.10 -13.38
N TYR A 97 -5.48 -9.42 -12.35
CA TYR A 97 -4.06 -9.32 -12.05
C TYR A 97 -3.82 -9.55 -10.57
N LEU A 98 -2.74 -10.25 -10.25
CA LEU A 98 -2.31 -10.56 -8.89
C LEU A 98 -0.91 -10.02 -8.66
N HIS A 99 -0.65 -9.57 -7.42
CA HIS A 99 0.68 -9.24 -6.92
C HIS A 99 0.92 -10.02 -5.64
N TYR A 100 1.94 -10.87 -5.60
CA TYR A 100 2.22 -11.69 -4.43
C TYR A 100 3.70 -12.07 -4.29
N SER A 101 4.11 -12.38 -3.06
CA SER A 101 5.45 -12.86 -2.72
C SER A 101 5.56 -14.37 -2.97
N VAL A 102 6.55 -14.79 -3.77
CA VAL A 102 6.62 -16.12 -4.40
C VAL A 102 7.18 -17.18 -3.44
N ALA A 103 6.52 -18.33 -3.36
CA ALA A 103 6.98 -19.48 -2.58
C ALA A 103 8.34 -20.00 -3.04
N GLY A 104 9.21 -20.34 -2.08
CA GLY A 104 10.53 -20.90 -2.33
C GLY A 104 11.61 -19.87 -2.70
N THR A 105 11.30 -18.58 -2.61
CA THR A 105 12.23 -17.48 -2.93
C THR A 105 12.81 -16.81 -1.68
N GLN A 106 12.55 -17.36 -0.49
CA GLN A 106 13.07 -16.88 0.78
C GLN A 106 14.60 -16.82 0.75
N GLY A 107 15.15 -15.66 1.08
CA GLY A 107 16.56 -15.40 1.21
C GLY A 107 16.92 -14.84 2.60
N PRO A 108 18.20 -14.53 2.83
CA PRO A 108 18.71 -14.10 4.13
C PRO A 108 18.39 -12.64 4.49
N GLY A 109 17.79 -11.87 3.58
CA GLY A 109 17.63 -10.43 3.70
C GLY A 109 18.90 -9.65 3.31
N ALA A 110 18.76 -8.34 3.08
CA ALA A 110 19.87 -7.48 2.66
C ALA A 110 20.78 -7.03 3.82
N LEU A 111 20.27 -7.02 5.06
CA LEU A 111 21.03 -6.72 6.27
C LEU A 111 20.67 -7.75 7.35
N SER A 112 21.67 -8.18 8.13
CA SER A 112 21.48 -9.13 9.23
C SER A 112 20.90 -8.51 10.50
N GLU A 113 21.04 -7.18 10.66
CA GLU A 113 20.64 -6.44 11.86
C GLU A 113 19.70 -5.29 11.53
N PRO A 114 18.82 -4.88 12.46
CA PRO A 114 18.00 -3.69 12.30
C PRO A 114 18.85 -2.44 12.03
N PHE A 115 18.45 -1.66 11.04
CA PHE A 115 19.16 -0.44 10.67
C PHE A 115 18.58 0.77 11.41
N LYS A 116 19.48 1.64 11.89
CA LYS A 116 19.16 2.98 12.37
C LYS A 116 20.25 3.94 11.92
N PRO A 117 19.92 5.06 11.27
CA PRO A 117 20.93 6.00 10.81
C PRO A 117 21.63 6.69 11.98
N ASN A 118 22.93 6.94 11.82
CA ASN A 118 23.73 7.73 12.72
C ASN A 118 24.21 9.00 11.99
N PRO A 119 23.68 10.19 12.32
CA PRO A 119 24.06 11.44 11.67
C PRO A 119 25.55 11.78 11.80
N CYS A 120 26.24 11.21 12.80
CA CYS A 120 27.67 11.39 13.02
C CYS A 120 28.54 10.34 12.31
N ASP A 121 27.94 9.37 11.62
CA ASP A 121 28.63 8.34 10.84
C ASP A 121 28.12 8.34 9.39
N PRO A 122 28.86 8.99 8.46
CA PRO A 122 28.51 9.05 7.04
C PRO A 122 28.32 7.69 6.37
N GLY A 123 28.96 6.63 6.89
CA GLY A 123 28.81 5.27 6.37
C GLY A 123 27.40 4.73 6.54
N THR A 124 26.69 5.14 7.60
CA THR A 124 25.30 4.75 7.82
C THR A 124 24.32 5.52 6.92
N LEU A 125 24.68 6.70 6.43
CA LEU A 125 23.80 7.54 5.62
C LEU A 125 23.84 7.18 4.12
N ASN A 126 24.90 6.48 3.69
CA ASN A 126 25.21 6.23 2.28
C ASN A 126 25.34 4.73 1.95
N LEU A 127 24.66 3.85 2.71
CA LEU A 127 24.66 2.42 2.44
C LEU A 127 24.11 2.15 1.03
N ARG A 128 24.68 1.14 0.37
CA ARG A 128 24.21 0.67 -0.95
C ARG A 128 23.96 -0.81 -0.91
N TRP A 129 22.88 -1.23 -1.54
CA TRP A 129 22.58 -2.64 -1.75
C TRP A 129 23.34 -3.14 -2.98
N VAL A 130 24.53 -3.70 -2.77
CA VAL A 130 25.46 -4.11 -3.86
C VAL A 130 25.37 -5.59 -4.21
N ASN A 131 25.02 -6.44 -3.24
CA ASN A 131 24.93 -7.89 -3.35
C ASN A 131 23.48 -8.35 -3.56
N ARG A 132 22.77 -7.66 -4.46
CA ARG A 132 21.32 -7.82 -4.69
C ARG A 132 20.90 -9.23 -5.11
N GLU A 133 21.80 -9.94 -5.80
CA GLU A 133 21.55 -11.31 -6.29
C GLU A 133 21.59 -12.38 -5.21
N THR A 134 22.22 -12.12 -4.06
CA THR A 134 22.44 -13.12 -3.00
C THR A 134 21.97 -12.67 -1.62
N GLN A 135 21.79 -11.37 -1.40
CA GLN A 135 21.32 -10.80 -0.13
C GLN A 135 20.00 -10.07 -0.38
N TYR A 136 18.94 -10.84 -0.51
CA TYR A 136 17.56 -10.37 -0.63
C TYR A 136 16.66 -11.23 0.26
N ASP A 137 15.46 -10.76 0.56
CA ASP A 137 14.50 -11.46 1.42
C ASP A 137 13.57 -12.38 0.61
N HIS A 138 12.98 -11.88 -0.47
CA HIS A 138 12.09 -12.67 -1.32
C HIS A 138 11.95 -12.04 -2.71
N ILE A 139 11.22 -12.74 -3.59
CA ILE A 139 10.79 -12.23 -4.89
C ILE A 139 9.28 -12.00 -4.85
N ASP A 140 8.85 -10.79 -5.18
CA ASP A 140 7.46 -10.47 -5.52
C ASP A 140 7.22 -10.69 -7.02
N THR A 141 6.01 -11.09 -7.40
CA THR A 141 5.60 -11.25 -8.79
C THR A 141 4.31 -10.49 -9.08
N VAL A 142 4.21 -9.90 -10.28
CA VAL A 142 2.96 -9.34 -10.81
C VAL A 142 2.55 -10.19 -12.01
N GLU A 143 1.34 -10.74 -11.98
CA GLU A 143 0.88 -11.70 -12.97
C GLU A 143 -0.45 -11.28 -13.61
N GLU A 144 -0.61 -11.60 -14.89
CA GLU A 144 -1.87 -11.52 -15.62
C GLU A 144 -2.55 -12.89 -15.62
N TRP A 145 -3.81 -12.91 -15.24
CA TRP A 145 -4.65 -14.10 -15.15
C TRP A 145 -5.92 -13.92 -15.99
N ILE A 146 -6.53 -15.03 -16.38
CA ILE A 146 -7.78 -15.05 -17.14
C ILE A 146 -8.78 -16.02 -16.51
N LEU A 147 -10.02 -15.56 -16.35
CA LEU A 147 -11.18 -16.39 -16.09
C LEU A 147 -11.85 -16.75 -17.42
N GLN A 148 -11.73 -18.01 -17.83
CA GLN A 148 -12.44 -18.51 -19.01
C GLN A 148 -13.94 -18.70 -18.72
N THR A 149 -14.78 -18.55 -19.73
CA THR A 149 -16.22 -18.84 -19.62
C THR A 149 -16.42 -20.28 -19.13
N ASN A 150 -17.05 -20.45 -17.96
CA ASN A 150 -17.25 -21.74 -17.28
C ASN A 150 -15.97 -22.49 -16.85
N GLY A 151 -14.81 -21.83 -16.89
CA GLY A 151 -13.53 -22.39 -16.49
C GLY A 151 -13.07 -21.95 -15.09
N GLN A 152 -11.96 -22.51 -14.65
CA GLN A 152 -11.22 -22.01 -13.50
C GLN A 152 -10.27 -20.89 -13.93
N PRO A 153 -9.96 -19.91 -13.07
CA PRO A 153 -8.93 -18.92 -13.36
C PRO A 153 -7.58 -19.58 -13.66
N ARG A 154 -6.85 -19.06 -14.65
CA ARG A 154 -5.51 -19.54 -15.03
C ARG A 154 -4.55 -18.38 -15.25
N LYS A 155 -3.29 -18.57 -14.86
CA LYS A 155 -2.21 -17.65 -15.20
C LYS A 155 -2.05 -17.59 -16.71
N ARG A 156 -1.94 -16.37 -17.25
CA ARG A 156 -1.68 -16.11 -18.68
C ARG A 156 -0.21 -15.77 -18.93
N ARG A 157 0.36 -14.87 -18.12
CA ARG A 157 1.79 -14.49 -18.18
C ARG A 157 2.22 -13.79 -16.89
N THR A 158 3.52 -13.75 -16.64
CA THR A 158 4.14 -12.87 -15.66
C THR A 158 4.39 -11.50 -16.31
N LEU A 159 4.12 -10.41 -15.58
CA LEU A 159 4.47 -9.05 -16.00
C LEU A 159 5.80 -8.58 -15.41
N LEU A 160 6.05 -8.87 -14.13
CA LEU A 160 7.26 -8.47 -13.41
C LEU A 160 7.64 -9.50 -12.34
N HIS A 161 8.94 -9.66 -12.10
CA HIS A 161 9.51 -10.30 -10.91
C HIS A 161 10.45 -9.31 -10.21
N LEU A 162 10.20 -9.02 -8.95
CA LEU A 162 10.87 -7.97 -8.18
C LEU A 162 11.60 -8.56 -6.97
N ARG A 163 12.92 -8.44 -6.92
CA ARG A 163 13.69 -8.79 -5.71
C ARG A 163 13.45 -7.75 -4.62
N ARG A 164 13.09 -8.19 -3.42
CA ARG A 164 12.88 -7.35 -2.25
C ARG A 164 14.02 -7.50 -1.24
N PRO A 165 14.63 -6.42 -0.75
CA PRO A 165 15.76 -6.52 0.18
C PRO A 165 15.33 -6.95 1.59
N PHE A 166 14.09 -6.66 1.99
CA PHE A 166 13.56 -6.98 3.32
C PHE A 166 12.11 -7.50 3.22
N PHE A 167 11.63 -8.20 4.26
CA PHE A 167 10.29 -8.80 4.31
C PHE A 167 9.14 -7.80 4.47
N ASN A 168 9.43 -6.54 4.73
CA ASN A 168 8.48 -5.51 5.15
C ASN A 168 8.35 -4.41 4.07
N HIS A 169 7.42 -3.48 4.25
CA HIS A 169 7.03 -2.43 3.30
C HIS A 169 6.75 -2.95 1.88
N ASN A 170 6.03 -4.07 1.79
CA ASN A 170 5.66 -4.63 0.49
C ASN A 170 4.42 -3.95 -0.10
N GLY A 171 3.71 -3.16 0.71
CA GLY A 171 2.42 -2.56 0.38
C GLY A 171 1.29 -3.58 0.47
N VAL A 172 0.07 -3.08 0.60
CA VAL A 172 -1.16 -3.86 0.48
C VAL A 172 -2.12 -3.16 -0.47
N ASN A 173 -3.04 -3.91 -1.08
CA ASN A 173 -3.92 -3.38 -2.12
C ASN A 173 -3.13 -2.70 -3.25
N SER A 174 -2.02 -3.34 -3.64
CA SER A 174 -0.97 -2.73 -4.48
C SER A 174 -1.33 -2.57 -5.96
N LEU A 175 -2.43 -3.18 -6.41
CA LEU A 175 -2.87 -3.17 -7.80
C LEU A 175 -4.22 -2.45 -7.95
N ASN A 176 -4.29 -1.52 -8.89
CA ASN A 176 -5.51 -0.81 -9.29
C ASN A 176 -5.47 -0.53 -10.78
N PHE A 177 -6.62 -0.40 -11.45
CA PHE A 177 -6.63 0.19 -12.79
C PHE A 177 -6.87 1.69 -12.68
N SER A 178 -6.06 2.47 -13.38
CA SER A 178 -6.31 3.90 -13.52
C SER A 178 -7.56 4.11 -14.37
N PRO A 179 -8.63 4.74 -13.85
CA PRO A 179 -9.80 5.09 -14.66
C PRO A 179 -9.52 6.25 -15.63
N GLU A 180 -8.36 6.89 -15.52
CA GLU A 180 -7.90 7.97 -16.40
C GLU A 180 -7.16 7.43 -17.61
N THR A 181 -6.22 6.51 -17.41
CA THR A 181 -5.34 5.99 -18.48
C THR A 181 -5.74 4.60 -18.97
N GLY A 182 -6.55 3.86 -18.19
CA GLY A 182 -6.88 2.46 -18.46
C GLY A 182 -5.75 1.47 -18.21
N LYS A 183 -4.60 1.95 -17.70
CA LYS A 183 -3.42 1.13 -17.41
C LYS A 183 -3.47 0.53 -16.00
N LEU A 184 -2.75 -0.57 -15.80
CA LEU A 184 -2.59 -1.20 -14.49
C LEU A 184 -1.61 -0.38 -13.66
N ILE A 185 -1.98 -0.02 -12.45
CA ILE A 185 -1.13 0.64 -11.46
C ILE A 185 -0.53 -0.42 -10.55
N LEU A 186 0.79 -0.33 -10.34
CA LEU A 186 1.53 -1.02 -9.29
C LEU A 186 2.08 0.02 -8.32
N THR A 187 1.78 -0.13 -7.03
CA THR A 187 2.44 0.63 -5.95
C THR A 187 3.47 -0.24 -5.25
N THR A 188 4.70 0.26 -5.09
CA THR A 188 5.79 -0.44 -4.40
C THR A 188 6.27 0.38 -3.21
N GLY A 189 6.48 -0.27 -2.06
CA GLY A 189 7.19 0.34 -0.94
C GLY A 189 8.71 0.40 -1.14
N ASP A 190 9.41 1.09 -0.24
CA ASP A 190 10.84 1.42 -0.30
C ASP A 190 11.80 0.22 -0.25
N GLY A 191 11.28 -0.98 0.02
CA GLY A 191 12.06 -2.22 0.12
C GLY A 191 12.13 -2.81 1.52
N GLY A 192 11.69 -2.09 2.56
CA GLY A 192 11.23 -2.72 3.81
C GLY A 192 11.95 -2.41 5.11
N SER A 193 13.13 -1.80 5.06
CA SER A 193 13.83 -1.41 6.29
C SER A 193 13.47 0.01 6.67
N GLY A 194 13.48 0.28 7.98
CA GLY A 194 13.25 1.63 8.49
C GLY A 194 14.28 2.61 7.94
N TYR A 195 13.84 3.83 7.67
CA TYR A 195 14.65 4.93 7.13
C TYR A 195 15.31 4.67 5.76
N ASP A 196 14.87 3.65 5.00
CA ASP A 196 15.36 3.34 3.64
C ASP A 196 16.91 3.40 3.54
N PRO A 197 17.63 2.43 4.14
CA PRO A 197 19.09 2.47 4.25
C PRO A 197 19.79 2.66 2.91
N PHE A 198 19.20 2.13 1.84
CA PHE A 198 19.77 2.14 0.49
C PHE A 198 19.24 3.27 -0.40
N ASN A 199 18.36 4.13 0.13
CA ASN A 199 17.76 5.26 -0.58
C ASN A 199 17.00 4.86 -1.86
N LEU A 200 16.40 3.67 -1.87
CA LEU A 200 15.75 3.10 -3.07
C LEU A 200 14.52 3.92 -3.49
N SER A 201 13.84 4.52 -2.52
CA SER A 201 12.63 5.31 -2.78
C SER A 201 12.90 6.59 -3.58
N GLN A 202 14.09 7.19 -3.44
CA GLN A 202 14.52 8.38 -4.17
C GLN A 202 15.38 8.09 -5.40
N ASP A 203 16.09 6.95 -5.47
CA ASP A 203 16.80 6.53 -6.68
C ASP A 203 15.79 6.30 -7.82
N ASP A 204 15.95 7.06 -8.90
CA ASP A 204 15.05 7.05 -10.06
C ASP A 204 15.10 5.73 -10.85
N MET A 205 16.19 4.97 -10.74
CA MET A 205 16.36 3.72 -11.46
C MET A 205 15.83 2.51 -10.68
N ASP A 206 15.70 2.61 -9.36
CA ASP A 206 15.18 1.54 -8.52
C ASP A 206 13.64 1.46 -8.60
N ILE A 207 13.11 0.24 -8.71
CA ILE A 207 11.66 -0.02 -8.83
C ILE A 207 10.95 0.18 -7.49
N ALA A 208 11.67 0.03 -6.37
CA ALA A 208 11.14 0.23 -5.03
C ALA A 208 10.78 1.71 -4.77
N GLY A 209 9.76 1.91 -3.95
CA GLY A 209 9.29 3.24 -3.54
C GLY A 209 8.65 4.05 -4.67
N LYS A 210 7.98 3.41 -5.63
CA LYS A 210 7.37 4.03 -6.82
C LYS A 210 5.87 3.73 -6.94
N ILE A 211 5.18 4.60 -7.68
CA ILE A 211 3.88 4.27 -8.29
C ILE A 211 4.09 4.20 -9.79
N ILE A 212 3.74 3.07 -10.40
CA ILE A 212 4.08 2.72 -11.79
C ILE A 212 2.80 2.37 -12.55
N GLU A 213 2.61 2.95 -13.74
CA GLU A 213 1.64 2.44 -14.71
C GLU A 213 2.29 1.37 -15.61
N ILE A 214 1.56 0.29 -15.85
CA ILE A 214 1.92 -0.82 -16.72
C ILE A 214 0.88 -0.87 -17.86
N ASP A 215 1.33 -0.66 -19.09
CA ASP A 215 0.52 -0.86 -20.29
C ASP A 215 0.39 -2.35 -20.63
N VAL A 216 -0.61 -2.99 -20.04
CA VAL A 216 -0.91 -4.42 -20.23
C VAL A 216 -1.44 -4.75 -21.63
N ALA A 217 -1.87 -3.76 -22.42
CA ALA A 217 -2.33 -3.97 -23.79
C ALA A 217 -1.16 -4.16 -24.77
N LYS A 218 0.02 -3.67 -24.40
CA LYS A 218 1.24 -3.84 -25.19
C LYS A 218 1.76 -5.28 -25.10
N HIS A 219 2.00 -5.91 -26.25
CA HIS A 219 2.55 -7.25 -26.30
C HIS A 219 4.08 -7.19 -26.33
N THR A 220 4.71 -7.85 -25.36
CA THR A 220 6.16 -7.87 -25.17
C THR A 220 6.83 -9.10 -25.76
N PHE A 221 6.06 -10.12 -26.18
CA PHE A 221 6.55 -11.47 -26.53
C PHE A 221 7.41 -12.14 -25.43
N ILE A 222 7.32 -11.66 -24.19
CA ILE A 222 8.01 -12.18 -23.02
C ILE A 222 6.94 -12.51 -21.98
N ASP A 223 6.74 -13.81 -21.74
CA ASP A 223 5.73 -14.31 -20.81
C ASP A 223 6.28 -14.53 -19.39
N ASP A 224 7.60 -14.62 -19.24
CA ASP A 224 8.28 -14.71 -17.95
C ASP A 224 9.56 -13.84 -17.98
N PRO A 225 9.54 -12.65 -17.36
CA PRO A 225 10.67 -11.72 -17.39
C PRO A 225 11.78 -12.14 -16.42
N PRO A 226 12.99 -11.57 -16.52
CA PRO A 226 14.01 -11.75 -15.49
C PRO A 226 13.55 -11.16 -14.14
N VAL A 227 14.16 -11.66 -13.07
CA VAL A 227 14.02 -11.08 -11.73
C VAL A 227 14.92 -9.86 -11.64
N VAL A 228 14.34 -8.71 -11.27
CA VAL A 228 15.02 -7.41 -11.28
C VAL A 228 14.81 -6.64 -9.98
N THR A 229 15.65 -5.64 -9.76
CA THR A 229 15.53 -4.60 -8.73
C THR A 229 15.43 -3.20 -9.36
N ARG A 230 15.99 -3.05 -10.58
CA ARG A 230 16.10 -1.78 -11.29
C ARG A 230 15.46 -1.84 -12.68
N PHE A 231 15.10 -0.68 -13.21
CA PHE A 231 14.45 -0.60 -14.51
C PHE A 231 15.34 -0.96 -15.70
N ASP A 232 16.65 -0.66 -15.61
CA ASP A 232 17.64 -0.95 -16.66
C ASP A 232 17.98 -2.44 -16.78
N GLU A 233 17.64 -3.25 -15.77
CA GLU A 233 17.76 -4.71 -15.79
C GLU A 233 16.63 -5.39 -16.59
N LEU A 234 15.54 -4.66 -16.89
CA LEU A 234 14.42 -5.20 -17.66
C LEU A 234 14.74 -5.24 -19.15
N PRO A 235 14.22 -6.22 -19.92
CA PRO A 235 14.26 -6.19 -21.38
C PRO A 235 13.54 -4.96 -21.96
N ALA A 236 14.08 -4.37 -23.04
CA ALA A 236 13.52 -3.17 -23.67
C ALA A 236 12.00 -3.24 -23.97
N PRO A 237 11.43 -4.35 -24.50
CA PRO A 237 9.99 -4.44 -24.71
C PRO A 237 9.15 -4.23 -23.44
N ILE A 238 9.67 -4.65 -22.28
CA ILE A 238 9.01 -4.46 -20.98
C ILE A 238 9.23 -3.04 -20.47
N GLN A 239 10.44 -2.48 -20.60
CA GLN A 239 10.73 -1.08 -20.24
C GLN A 239 9.74 -0.13 -20.93
N GLU A 240 9.41 -0.38 -22.20
CA GLU A 240 8.46 0.43 -22.96
C GLU A 240 6.99 0.29 -22.52
N THR A 241 6.65 -0.64 -21.62
CA THR A 241 5.30 -0.75 -21.04
C THR A 241 5.15 0.06 -19.75
N LEU A 242 6.27 0.49 -19.14
CA LEU A 242 6.31 1.05 -17.81
C LEU A 242 6.42 2.57 -17.83
N THR A 243 5.70 3.22 -16.92
CA THR A 243 5.72 4.66 -16.73
C THR A 243 5.63 4.98 -15.25
N VAL A 244 6.60 5.71 -14.71
CA VAL A 244 6.61 6.11 -13.30
C VAL A 244 5.78 7.37 -13.14
N ILE A 245 4.83 7.38 -12.20
CA ILE A 245 3.96 8.54 -11.96
C ILE A 245 4.26 9.23 -10.62
N ALA A 246 4.87 8.52 -9.68
CA ALA A 246 5.33 9.07 -8.43
C ALA A 246 6.53 8.30 -7.86
N LYS A 247 7.35 8.97 -7.04
CA LYS A 247 8.42 8.37 -6.23
C LYS A 247 8.42 8.85 -4.78
N GLY A 248 9.36 8.37 -3.98
CA GLY A 248 9.51 8.76 -2.58
C GLY A 248 8.48 8.12 -1.67
N VAL A 249 8.07 6.90 -2.00
CA VAL A 249 7.13 6.10 -1.22
C VAL A 249 7.88 5.33 -0.12
N ARG A 250 7.28 5.22 1.09
CA ARG A 250 7.73 4.31 2.14
C ARG A 250 6.94 2.99 2.09
N ASN A 251 5.66 3.03 2.47
CA ASN A 251 4.75 1.89 2.43
C ASN A 251 3.31 2.37 2.16
N ILE A 252 2.65 1.81 1.13
CA ILE A 252 1.35 2.30 0.61
C ILE A 252 0.26 1.23 0.78
N PRO A 253 -0.89 1.55 1.38
CA PRO A 253 -2.06 0.67 1.45
C PRO A 253 -3.01 0.84 0.23
N GLY A 254 -2.42 0.99 -0.94
CA GLY A 254 -3.09 1.21 -2.22
C GLY A 254 -3.33 2.69 -2.59
N ILE A 255 -3.95 2.86 -3.77
CA ILE A 255 -4.31 4.14 -4.37
C ILE A 255 -5.81 4.14 -4.67
N SER A 256 -6.50 5.25 -4.37
CA SER A 256 -7.92 5.43 -4.66
C SER A 256 -8.13 6.59 -5.64
N PHE A 257 -9.08 6.45 -6.56
CA PHE A 257 -9.38 7.44 -7.59
C PHE A 257 -10.78 7.98 -7.38
N GLN A 258 -10.93 9.28 -7.19
CA GLN A 258 -12.23 9.94 -7.11
C GLN A 258 -12.47 10.74 -8.38
N ARG A 259 -13.59 10.48 -9.07
CA ARG A 259 -14.00 11.31 -10.19
C ARG A 259 -14.40 12.70 -9.72
N TYR A 260 -13.84 13.73 -10.34
CA TYR A 260 -14.16 15.13 -10.08
C TYR A 260 -14.29 15.87 -11.43
N TYR A 261 -15.53 16.17 -11.83
CA TYR A 261 -15.87 16.67 -13.17
C TYR A 261 -15.28 15.78 -14.28
N ASN A 262 -14.29 16.30 -15.02
CA ASN A 262 -13.63 15.63 -16.14
C ASN A 262 -12.25 15.05 -15.78
N SER A 263 -11.88 15.06 -14.50
CA SER A 263 -10.58 14.60 -14.02
C SER A 263 -10.73 13.63 -12.85
N TYR A 264 -9.61 13.03 -12.42
CA TYR A 264 -9.57 12.16 -11.25
C TYR A 264 -8.58 12.69 -10.22
N ILE A 265 -9.05 12.79 -8.97
CA ILE A 265 -8.19 13.02 -7.80
C ILE A 265 -7.68 11.67 -7.35
N LYS A 266 -6.36 11.53 -7.22
CA LYS A 266 -5.70 10.34 -6.67
C LYS A 266 -5.48 10.57 -5.19
N TYR A 267 -5.79 9.56 -4.37
CA TYR A 267 -5.50 9.54 -2.95
C TYR A 267 -4.55 8.40 -2.64
N VAL A 268 -3.48 8.72 -1.93
CA VAL A 268 -2.43 7.76 -1.56
C VAL A 268 -2.13 7.93 -0.09
N GLY A 269 -2.21 6.83 0.65
CA GLY A 269 -1.70 6.75 2.01
C GLY A 269 -0.22 6.41 2.01
N ASN A 270 0.57 7.02 2.89
CA ASN A 270 1.96 6.64 3.11
C ASN A 270 2.17 6.42 4.61
N VAL A 271 2.46 5.17 5.01
CA VAL A 271 2.68 4.79 6.42
C VAL A 271 4.02 5.37 6.87
N GLY A 272 4.02 6.11 7.98
CA GLY A 272 5.21 6.68 8.60
C GLY A 272 6.13 5.65 9.25
N GLN A 273 7.27 6.13 9.75
CA GLN A 273 8.24 5.34 10.49
C GLN A 273 7.98 5.45 11.99
N ASP A 274 8.15 6.65 12.57
CA ASP A 274 8.12 6.85 14.02
C ASP A 274 7.19 7.98 14.46
N LEU A 275 6.81 8.89 13.55
CA LEU A 275 6.18 10.16 13.90
C LEU A 275 4.79 10.32 13.29
N VAL A 276 4.62 10.05 11.99
CA VAL A 276 3.46 10.51 11.21
C VAL A 276 3.06 9.56 10.09
N GLU A 277 1.79 9.20 10.07
CA GLU A 277 1.10 8.70 8.87
C GLU A 277 0.47 9.86 8.09
N SER A 278 0.43 9.72 6.77
CA SER A 278 -0.03 10.80 5.89
C SER A 278 -0.88 10.34 4.73
N ILE A 279 -1.89 11.14 4.38
CA ILE A 279 -2.67 11.00 3.17
C ILE A 279 -2.26 12.11 2.21
N PHE A 280 -1.90 11.74 0.99
CA PHE A 280 -1.56 12.66 -0.10
C PHE A 280 -2.67 12.67 -1.14
N SER A 281 -2.75 13.76 -1.90
CA SER A 281 -3.57 13.82 -3.10
C SER A 281 -2.92 14.60 -4.22
N PHE A 282 -3.20 14.19 -5.45
CA PHE A 282 -2.79 14.93 -6.64
C PHE A 282 -3.79 14.70 -7.77
N VAL A 283 -3.91 15.68 -8.67
CA VAL A 283 -4.75 15.62 -9.87
C VAL A 283 -3.86 15.62 -11.09
N HIS A 284 -3.07 16.68 -11.23
CA HIS A 284 -2.08 16.86 -12.29
C HIS A 284 -0.76 16.23 -11.88
N TYR A 285 -0.14 15.53 -12.82
CA TYR A 285 1.18 14.92 -12.67
C TYR A 285 1.83 14.77 -14.05
N LYS A 286 3.16 14.81 -14.09
CA LYS A 286 3.97 14.57 -15.28
C LYS A 286 4.55 13.15 -15.18
N PRO A 287 3.91 12.14 -15.81
CA PRO A 287 4.44 10.79 -15.81
C PRO A 287 5.74 10.70 -16.60
N ILE A 288 6.67 9.84 -16.18
CA ILE A 288 7.96 9.64 -16.83
C ILE A 288 8.05 8.21 -17.35
N PRO A 289 8.06 7.99 -18.68
CA PRO A 289 8.31 6.67 -19.26
C PRO A 289 9.65 6.10 -18.79
N VAL A 290 9.68 4.81 -18.49
CA VAL A 290 10.92 4.16 -18.00
C VAL A 290 12.06 4.25 -19.00
N THR A 291 11.76 4.20 -20.30
CA THR A 291 12.77 4.40 -21.36
C THR A 291 13.44 5.76 -21.28
N GLN A 292 12.73 6.82 -20.86
CA GLN A 292 13.30 8.15 -20.66
C GLN A 292 14.18 8.22 -19.41
N LEU A 293 13.79 7.54 -18.32
CA LEU A 293 14.63 7.42 -17.11
C LEU A 293 15.97 6.77 -17.43
N ILE A 294 15.93 5.66 -18.18
CA ILE A 294 17.14 4.92 -18.60
C ILE A 294 18.01 5.78 -19.52
N GLN A 295 17.41 6.44 -20.51
CA GLN A 295 18.14 7.32 -21.41
C GLN A 295 18.82 8.47 -20.66
N ALA A 296 18.12 9.12 -19.72
CA ALA A 296 18.68 10.20 -18.92
C ALA A 296 19.85 9.71 -18.05
N SER A 297 19.72 8.53 -17.45
CA SER A 297 20.80 7.91 -16.69
C SER A 297 22.03 7.58 -17.54
N ILE A 298 21.85 7.10 -18.77
CA ILE A 298 22.97 6.82 -19.69
C ILE A 298 23.67 8.11 -20.13
N MET A 299 22.89 9.17 -20.35
CA MET A 299 23.40 10.48 -20.78
C MET A 299 23.94 11.32 -19.62
N ASN A 300 23.83 10.85 -18.37
CA ASN A 300 24.08 11.64 -17.16
C ASN A 300 23.36 13.00 -17.20
N SER A 301 22.12 13.02 -17.69
CA SER A 301 21.29 14.22 -17.78
C SER A 301 20.20 14.23 -16.72
N GLU A 302 19.88 15.42 -16.20
CA GLU A 302 18.74 15.58 -15.30
C GLU A 302 17.44 15.66 -16.11
N LEU A 303 16.44 14.89 -15.69
CA LEU A 303 15.07 15.08 -16.17
C LEU A 303 14.46 16.30 -15.50
N ASP A 304 13.68 17.06 -16.26
CA ASP A 304 12.88 18.15 -15.71
C ASP A 304 11.85 17.61 -14.69
N PRO A 305 12.04 17.89 -13.39
CA PRO A 305 11.22 17.34 -12.33
C PRO A 305 9.89 18.09 -12.17
N GLU A 306 9.66 19.18 -12.91
CA GLU A 306 8.45 19.98 -12.79
C GLU A 306 7.20 19.14 -13.07
N GLY A 307 6.29 19.10 -12.10
CA GLY A 307 5.05 18.32 -12.17
C GLY A 307 5.20 16.82 -11.89
N PHE A 308 6.40 16.27 -11.70
CA PHE A 308 6.57 14.89 -11.26
C PHE A 308 6.29 14.75 -9.77
N ILE A 309 5.52 13.72 -9.37
CA ILE A 309 5.12 13.56 -7.98
C ILE A 309 6.24 12.91 -7.16
N ASN A 310 6.63 13.57 -6.07
CA ASN A 310 7.55 13.01 -5.08
C ASN A 310 6.94 13.19 -3.68
N PHE A 311 6.82 12.11 -2.90
CA PHE A 311 6.32 12.20 -1.52
C PHE A 311 7.42 12.53 -0.50
N GLY A 312 8.69 12.45 -0.89
CA GLY A 312 9.83 12.95 -0.10
C GLY A 312 10.46 11.96 0.88
N TRP A 313 9.95 10.72 1.00
CA TRP A 313 10.65 9.66 1.74
C TRP A 313 12.00 9.36 1.08
N ARG A 314 13.14 9.21 1.76
CA ARG A 314 13.34 9.05 3.21
C ARG A 314 13.57 10.32 4.03
N GLY A 315 13.79 11.47 3.39
CA GLY A 315 14.11 12.71 4.08
C GLY A 315 12.92 13.31 4.86
N TRP A 316 11.70 12.96 4.44
CA TRP A 316 10.45 13.49 4.99
C TRP A 316 9.47 12.38 5.36
N GLU A 317 8.85 12.54 6.54
CA GLU A 317 7.78 11.73 7.06
C GLU A 317 6.52 12.60 7.18
N GLY A 318 5.72 12.62 6.12
CA GLY A 318 4.59 13.53 6.00
C GLY A 318 5.04 15.00 5.89
N ALA A 319 4.59 15.84 6.83
CA ALA A 319 4.96 17.24 6.87
C ALA A 319 6.29 17.51 7.61
N PHE A 320 6.87 16.51 8.29
CA PHE A 320 8.05 16.66 9.13
C PHE A 320 9.27 15.98 8.51
N PRO A 321 10.50 16.44 8.78
CA PRO A 321 11.68 15.67 8.47
C PRO A 321 11.62 14.31 9.18
N ALA A 322 12.08 13.26 8.51
CA ALA A 322 12.18 11.94 9.13
C ALA A 322 13.09 12.03 10.35
N SER A 323 12.62 11.50 11.47
CA SER A 323 13.33 11.56 12.74
C SER A 323 13.27 10.20 13.42
N PHE A 324 14.28 9.91 14.24
CA PHE A 324 14.19 8.79 15.15
C PHE A 324 13.98 9.29 16.57
N ILE A 325 13.13 8.58 17.29
CA ILE A 325 12.72 8.95 18.65
C ILE A 325 13.48 8.05 19.65
N ARG A 326 13.94 8.65 20.75
CA ARG A 326 14.52 7.96 21.92
C ARG A 326 13.94 8.56 23.19
N GLY A 327 13.64 7.76 24.20
CA GLY A 327 13.23 8.28 25.50
C GLY A 327 14.38 8.99 26.22
N CYS A 328 14.12 10.12 26.87
CA CYS A 328 15.13 10.81 27.65
C CYS A 328 15.40 10.07 28.97
N SER A 329 16.65 9.65 29.22
CA SER A 329 17.03 8.91 30.43
C SER A 329 16.79 9.71 31.72
N ALA A 330 16.96 11.03 31.68
CA ALA A 330 16.75 11.92 32.83
C ALA A 330 15.27 12.22 33.12
N ASN A 331 14.39 12.10 32.12
CA ASN A 331 12.96 12.30 32.28
C ASN A 331 12.19 11.39 31.32
N PRO A 332 11.65 10.25 31.81
CA PRO A 332 10.91 9.29 30.99
C PRO A 332 9.64 9.84 30.33
N THR A 333 9.16 11.03 30.72
CA THR A 333 8.01 11.69 30.10
C THR A 333 8.37 12.49 28.85
N LEU A 334 9.67 12.65 28.56
CA LEU A 334 10.17 13.39 27.40
C LEU A 334 10.82 12.44 26.41
N ASP A 335 10.74 12.84 25.14
CA ASP A 335 11.40 12.16 24.03
C ASP A 335 12.45 13.09 23.42
N GLU A 336 13.64 12.53 23.15
CA GLU A 336 14.63 13.08 22.25
C GLU A 336 14.25 12.70 20.80
N LYS A 337 14.22 13.70 19.92
CA LYS A 337 14.03 13.50 18.48
C LYS A 337 15.29 13.92 17.75
N THR A 338 15.94 12.97 17.10
CA THR A 338 17.12 13.24 16.30
C THR A 338 16.76 13.11 14.82
N ILE A 339 17.13 14.13 14.04
CA ILE A 339 16.93 14.13 12.59
C ILE A 339 18.25 13.69 11.95
N ALA A 340 18.20 12.62 11.16
CA ALA A 340 19.27 12.33 10.22
C ALA A 340 19.07 13.22 9.00
N TYR A 341 19.89 14.27 8.90
CA TYR A 341 19.76 15.25 7.84
C TYR A 341 20.42 14.73 6.57
N TYR A 342 19.62 14.05 5.75
CA TYR A 342 20.00 13.57 4.43
C TYR A 342 20.04 14.72 3.42
N ASP A 343 20.93 14.66 2.43
CA ASP A 343 20.92 15.61 1.31
C ASP A 343 19.57 15.59 0.58
N GLU A 344 18.93 14.41 0.51
CA GLU A 344 17.57 14.25 -0.02
C GLU A 344 16.55 15.13 0.71
N ALA A 345 16.70 15.38 2.01
CA ALA A 345 15.78 16.25 2.76
C ALA A 345 15.83 17.69 2.23
N ILE A 346 17.02 18.21 1.90
CA ILE A 346 17.19 19.51 1.26
C ILE A 346 16.66 19.46 -0.17
N GLN A 347 17.09 18.50 -0.97
CA GLN A 347 16.76 18.41 -2.39
C GLN A 347 15.25 18.28 -2.63
N THR A 348 14.56 17.55 -1.78
CA THR A 348 13.12 17.32 -1.89
C THR A 348 12.27 18.38 -1.20
N SER A 349 12.86 19.28 -0.39
CA SER A 349 12.11 20.25 0.43
C SER A 349 11.10 21.10 -0.34
N VAL A 350 11.45 21.53 -1.56
CA VAL A 350 10.60 22.33 -2.47
C VAL A 350 9.98 21.51 -3.60
N ARG A 351 10.43 20.26 -3.79
CA ARG A 351 10.01 19.40 -4.91
C ARG A 351 8.94 18.38 -4.50
N ARG A 352 8.87 18.03 -3.21
CA ARG A 352 7.86 17.09 -2.72
C ARG A 352 6.48 17.75 -2.65
N ILE A 353 5.45 16.95 -2.84
CA ILE A 353 4.10 17.39 -2.54
C ILE A 353 3.87 17.38 -1.01
N GLN A 354 3.00 18.27 -0.54
CA GLN A 354 2.56 18.26 0.85
C GLN A 354 1.39 17.28 1.01
N PRO A 355 1.26 16.63 2.19
CA PRO A 355 0.10 15.80 2.45
C PRO A 355 -1.19 16.64 2.51
N VAL A 356 -2.33 16.01 2.26
CA VAL A 356 -3.66 16.56 2.53
C VAL A 356 -3.92 16.57 4.03
N THR A 357 -3.59 15.48 4.71
CA THR A 357 -3.67 15.37 6.16
C THR A 357 -2.54 14.51 6.68
N SER A 358 -2.11 14.81 7.90
CA SER A 358 -1.16 14.02 8.67
C SER A 358 -1.75 13.77 10.04
N TYR A 359 -1.53 12.58 10.60
CA TYR A 359 -1.85 12.25 11.98
C TYR A 359 -0.62 11.60 12.63
N TYR A 360 -0.54 11.67 13.96
CA TYR A 360 0.71 11.43 14.67
C TYR A 360 0.62 10.16 15.52
N HIS A 361 1.73 9.44 15.68
CA HIS A 361 1.79 8.30 16.59
C HIS A 361 1.51 8.70 18.06
N LYS A 362 1.86 9.96 18.40
CA LYS A 362 1.52 10.61 19.67
C LYS A 362 0.79 11.92 19.38
N ASP A 363 -0.54 11.91 19.43
CA ASP A 363 -1.36 13.09 19.20
C ASP A 363 -2.09 13.50 20.49
N PRO A 364 -1.68 14.59 21.17
CA PRO A 364 -2.29 15.03 22.42
C PRO A 364 -3.57 15.85 22.21
N ARG A 365 -3.96 16.15 20.96
CA ARG A 365 -5.11 17.00 20.68
C ARG A 365 -6.41 16.26 21.01
N PRO A 366 -7.42 16.95 21.55
CA PRO A 366 -8.73 16.34 21.79
C PRO A 366 -9.36 15.86 20.48
N ASP A 367 -10.17 14.80 20.56
CA ASP A 367 -10.88 14.18 19.43
C ASP A 367 -9.94 13.60 18.33
N LYS A 368 -8.66 13.38 18.63
CA LYS A 368 -7.67 12.69 17.77
C LYS A 368 -7.28 11.33 18.34
N PHE A 369 -6.57 10.55 17.54
CA PHE A 369 -6.00 9.28 17.95
C PHE A 369 -4.52 9.22 17.58
N GLY A 370 -3.75 8.45 18.37
CA GLY A 370 -2.38 8.09 18.03
C GLY A 370 -2.36 7.01 16.95
N GLY A 371 -1.69 7.29 15.84
CA GLY A 371 -1.50 6.35 14.74
C GLY A 371 -0.59 5.17 15.09
N THR A 372 -0.78 4.06 14.38
CA THR A 372 0.10 2.90 14.42
C THR A 372 0.57 2.54 13.01
N ALA A 373 -0.38 2.31 12.10
CA ALA A 373 -0.10 2.01 10.72
C ALA A 373 -1.35 2.24 9.87
N LEU A 374 -1.22 3.06 8.83
CA LEU A 374 -2.29 3.26 7.85
C LEU A 374 -2.52 1.99 7.02
N THR A 375 -3.74 1.46 7.02
CA THR A 375 -4.07 0.16 6.39
C THR A 375 -5.03 0.26 5.21
N GLY A 376 -5.55 1.45 4.91
CA GLY A 376 -6.48 1.62 3.79
C GLY A 376 -6.85 3.07 3.55
N VAL A 377 -7.10 3.40 2.28
CA VAL A 377 -7.57 4.72 1.83
C VAL A 377 -8.58 4.52 0.71
N GLN A 378 -9.78 5.08 0.86
CA GLN A 378 -10.83 5.05 -0.15
C GLN A 378 -11.60 6.36 -0.22
N SER A 379 -11.85 6.86 -1.43
CA SER A 379 -12.84 7.92 -1.60
C SER A 379 -14.27 7.39 -1.49
N TYR A 380 -15.16 8.20 -0.93
CA TYR A 380 -16.58 7.91 -0.83
C TYR A 380 -17.40 8.99 -1.53
N ILE A 381 -18.16 8.61 -2.56
CA ILE A 381 -19.05 9.53 -3.31
C ILE A 381 -20.52 9.15 -3.19
N GLY A 382 -20.83 8.12 -2.40
CA GLY A 382 -22.21 7.72 -2.10
C GLY A 382 -22.98 8.73 -1.28
N ASN A 383 -24.29 8.52 -1.22
CA ASN A 383 -25.23 9.32 -0.43
C ASN A 383 -25.84 8.53 0.75
N GLN A 384 -25.50 7.26 0.91
CA GLN A 384 -26.02 6.45 2.02
C GLN A 384 -25.54 6.98 3.37
N ILE A 385 -24.30 7.45 3.45
CA ILE A 385 -23.72 8.13 4.61
C ILE A 385 -23.44 9.60 4.21
N PRO A 386 -24.46 10.50 4.24
CA PRO A 386 -24.33 11.84 3.66
C PRO A 386 -23.19 12.69 4.23
N SER A 387 -22.82 12.46 5.49
CA SER A 387 -21.72 13.18 6.15
C SER A 387 -20.35 12.85 5.56
N LEU A 388 -20.20 11.70 4.88
CA LEU A 388 -18.96 11.28 4.24
C LEU A 388 -18.93 11.57 2.72
N THR A 389 -20.02 12.02 2.11
CA THR A 389 -20.07 12.27 0.66
C THR A 389 -18.95 13.23 0.23
N GLY A 390 -18.14 12.81 -0.75
CA GLY A 390 -17.00 13.55 -1.28
C GLY A 390 -15.76 13.55 -0.38
N SER A 391 -15.72 12.70 0.66
CA SER A 391 -14.58 12.57 1.55
C SER A 391 -13.62 11.46 1.12
N VAL A 392 -12.43 11.50 1.73
CA VAL A 392 -11.46 10.41 1.72
C VAL A 392 -11.55 9.74 3.09
N VAL A 393 -11.94 8.48 3.11
CA VAL A 393 -12.01 7.64 4.30
C VAL A 393 -10.74 6.81 4.35
N PHE A 394 -10.19 6.64 5.55
CA PHE A 394 -8.99 5.86 5.77
C PHE A 394 -9.05 5.09 7.07
N THR A 395 -8.24 4.04 7.16
CA THR A 395 -8.14 3.17 8.33
C THR A 395 -6.75 3.18 8.91
N ASP A 396 -6.68 3.13 10.24
CA ASP A 396 -5.45 2.80 10.97
C ASP A 396 -5.62 1.47 11.69
N LEU A 397 -4.55 0.68 11.69
CA LEU A 397 -4.47 -0.66 12.24
C LEU A 397 -4.99 -0.75 13.68
N ALA A 398 -4.58 0.19 14.54
CA ALA A 398 -4.80 0.14 15.97
C ALA A 398 -4.71 1.52 16.62
N ARG A 399 -5.55 1.78 17.62
CA ARG A 399 -5.37 2.90 18.53
C ARG A 399 -4.28 2.62 19.54
N ASN A 400 -3.34 3.55 19.65
CA ASN A 400 -2.37 3.57 20.74
C ASN A 400 -2.95 4.32 21.96
N GLU A 401 -3.87 3.69 22.71
CA GLU A 401 -4.53 4.31 23.89
C GLU A 401 -3.81 4.07 25.24
N GLY A 402 -2.62 3.44 25.25
CA GLY A 402 -1.70 3.44 26.40
C GLY A 402 -2.16 2.71 27.67
N ASP A 403 -3.41 2.24 27.78
CA ASP A 403 -3.96 1.63 29.01
C ASP A 403 -3.98 0.09 29.02
N GLY A 404 -3.49 -0.56 27.97
CA GLY A 404 -3.46 -2.03 27.87
C GLY A 404 -4.84 -2.69 27.70
N SER A 405 -5.90 -1.92 27.48
CA SER A 405 -7.21 -2.43 27.07
C SER A 405 -7.24 -2.79 25.57
N GLN A 406 -8.32 -3.44 25.16
CA GLN A 406 -8.45 -4.15 23.87
C GLN A 406 -8.06 -3.27 22.67
N VAL A 407 -7.18 -3.80 21.82
CA VAL A 407 -6.72 -3.09 20.64
C VAL A 407 -7.86 -2.99 19.63
N LYS A 408 -8.22 -1.76 19.22
CA LYS A 408 -9.23 -1.49 18.20
C LYS A 408 -8.66 -0.56 17.14
N GLY A 409 -8.86 -0.90 15.87
CA GLY A 409 -8.51 -0.05 14.74
C GLY A 409 -9.38 1.21 14.65
N VAL A 410 -8.99 2.13 13.77
CA VAL A 410 -9.66 3.42 13.61
C VAL A 410 -10.17 3.59 12.19
N LEU A 411 -11.37 4.11 12.06
CA LEU A 411 -11.86 4.73 10.83
C LEU A 411 -11.80 6.24 11.01
N ALA A 412 -11.30 6.95 10.01
CA ALA A 412 -11.26 8.40 10.00
C ALA A 412 -11.48 8.91 8.57
N TYR A 413 -11.78 10.20 8.46
CA TYR A 413 -11.92 10.83 7.16
C TYR A 413 -11.34 12.24 7.15
N THR A 414 -11.02 12.69 5.94
CA THR A 414 -10.72 14.08 5.63
C THR A 414 -11.36 14.46 4.29
N ARG A 415 -11.20 15.71 3.86
CA ARG A 415 -11.67 16.19 2.55
C ARG A 415 -10.53 16.90 1.84
N VAL A 416 -10.59 17.03 0.52
CA VAL A 416 -9.69 17.94 -0.20
C VAL A 416 -10.26 19.35 -0.13
N ARG A 417 -9.39 20.35 -0.04
CA ARG A 417 -9.75 21.75 -0.21
C ARG A 417 -9.19 22.29 -1.50
N ALA A 418 -9.95 23.18 -2.13
CA ALA A 418 -9.52 23.89 -3.33
C ALA A 418 -8.39 24.90 -3.08
N ASP A 419 -8.13 25.27 -1.82
CA ASP A 419 -7.06 26.21 -1.45
C ASP A 419 -5.70 25.54 -1.23
N CYS A 420 -5.56 24.24 -1.53
CA CYS A 420 -4.34 23.44 -1.40
C CYS A 420 -3.72 23.47 0.01
N LYS A 421 -4.49 23.82 1.04
CA LYS A 421 -4.03 23.78 2.43
C LYS A 421 -4.22 22.40 3.03
N LEU A 422 -3.32 22.07 3.96
CA LEU A 422 -3.48 20.93 4.87
C LEU A 422 -4.85 20.99 5.55
N ASN A 423 -5.51 19.85 5.56
CA ASN A 423 -6.68 19.59 6.38
C ASN A 423 -6.31 18.82 7.62
N ASP A 424 -7.16 18.97 8.62
CA ASP A 424 -7.21 18.04 9.72
C ASP A 424 -8.10 16.85 9.34
N PHE A 425 -8.20 15.86 10.22
CA PHE A 425 -9.07 14.69 10.03
C PHE A 425 -10.13 14.60 11.13
N SER A 426 -11.13 13.75 10.92
CA SER A 426 -12.12 13.41 11.94
C SER A 426 -12.27 11.91 12.07
N VAL A 427 -12.35 11.46 13.30
CA VAL A 427 -12.61 10.06 13.63
C VAL A 427 -14.07 9.72 13.33
N ILE A 428 -14.29 8.56 12.74
CA ILE A 428 -15.60 7.96 12.52
C ILE A 428 -15.86 7.00 13.69
N GLU A 429 -16.94 7.22 14.42
CA GLU A 429 -17.37 6.35 15.50
C GLU A 429 -18.08 5.12 14.92
N THR A 430 -17.68 3.92 15.36
CA THR A 430 -18.34 2.65 15.01
C THR A 430 -19.08 2.09 16.21
N ASP A 431 -20.32 1.65 16.01
CA ASP A 431 -21.18 1.11 17.06
C ASP A 431 -21.03 -0.40 17.31
N TYR A 432 -20.23 -1.08 16.49
CA TYR A 432 -20.08 -2.52 16.58
C TYR A 432 -19.27 -2.92 17.83
N ASN A 433 -19.84 -3.85 18.59
CA ASN A 433 -19.22 -4.40 19.78
C ASN A 433 -18.40 -5.65 19.43
N PHE A 434 -17.07 -5.52 19.48
CA PHE A 434 -16.13 -6.64 19.25
C PHE A 434 -15.98 -7.56 20.47
N GLY A 435 -16.75 -7.34 21.54
CA GLY A 435 -16.66 -8.10 22.77
C GLY A 435 -15.30 -7.89 23.43
N SER A 436 -14.68 -8.97 23.90
CA SER A 436 -13.36 -8.92 24.52
C SER A 436 -12.19 -9.10 23.56
N GLN A 437 -12.46 -9.22 22.26
CA GLN A 437 -11.45 -9.52 21.25
C GLN A 437 -10.82 -8.24 20.73
N SER A 438 -9.52 -8.29 20.42
CA SER A 438 -8.88 -7.25 19.61
C SER A 438 -9.52 -7.19 18.22
N ALA A 439 -9.50 -6.01 17.61
CA ALA A 439 -10.10 -5.74 16.32
C ALA A 439 -9.20 -4.81 15.50
N TYR A 440 -8.17 -5.38 14.87
CA TYR A 440 -7.25 -4.66 14.00
C TYR A 440 -7.94 -4.37 12.66
N TYR A 441 -7.94 -3.10 12.23
CA TYR A 441 -8.52 -2.72 10.94
C TYR A 441 -7.45 -2.88 9.87
N VAL A 442 -7.55 -3.91 9.04
CA VAL A 442 -6.44 -4.37 8.19
C VAL A 442 -6.56 -3.98 6.72
N SER A 443 -7.76 -3.59 6.25
CA SER A 443 -7.96 -3.14 4.87
C SER A 443 -9.27 -2.38 4.69
N LEU A 444 -9.31 -1.53 3.65
CA LEU A 444 -10.49 -0.75 3.28
C LEU A 444 -10.75 -0.87 1.77
N GLY A 445 -11.96 -1.32 1.40
CA GLY A 445 -12.41 -1.46 0.02
C GLY A 445 -13.62 -0.58 -0.29
N SER A 446 -13.93 -0.41 -1.56
CA SER A 446 -15.17 0.21 -2.04
C SER A 446 -15.75 -0.61 -3.20
N ASN A 447 -17.02 -0.38 -3.50
CA ASN A 447 -17.60 -0.88 -4.75
C ASN A 447 -17.20 0.01 -5.95
N LEU A 448 -17.57 -0.39 -7.18
CA LEU A 448 -17.08 0.22 -8.42
C LEU A 448 -17.44 1.71 -8.56
N ASP A 449 -18.63 2.09 -8.10
CA ASP A 449 -19.11 3.47 -8.10
C ASP A 449 -18.78 4.23 -6.80
N GLN A 450 -18.05 3.60 -5.88
CA GLN A 450 -17.58 4.18 -4.62
C GLN A 450 -18.73 4.72 -3.73
N THR A 451 -19.90 4.09 -3.83
CA THR A 451 -21.08 4.41 -3.01
C THR A 451 -21.20 3.56 -1.75
N ARG A 452 -20.40 2.50 -1.64
CA ARG A 452 -20.31 1.59 -0.48
C ARG A 452 -18.85 1.39 -0.09
N LEU A 453 -18.63 1.18 1.21
CA LEU A 453 -17.33 0.89 1.78
C LEU A 453 -17.35 -0.45 2.51
N TYR A 454 -16.22 -1.14 2.46
CA TYR A 454 -16.00 -2.42 3.11
C TYR A 454 -14.79 -2.33 4.00
N LEU A 455 -14.89 -2.88 5.21
CA LEU A 455 -13.82 -2.89 6.22
C LEU A 455 -13.39 -4.34 6.50
N GLY A 456 -12.11 -4.62 6.36
CA GLY A 456 -11.50 -5.87 6.81
C GLY A 456 -11.00 -5.71 8.25
N VAL A 457 -11.41 -6.64 9.12
CA VAL A 457 -10.98 -6.67 10.52
C VAL A 457 -10.36 -8.03 10.84
N TYR A 458 -9.28 -8.03 11.61
CA TYR A 458 -8.61 -9.23 12.12
C TYR A 458 -8.45 -9.18 13.64
N SER A 459 -8.52 -10.32 14.32
CA SER A 459 -8.41 -10.35 15.80
C SER A 459 -6.98 -10.48 16.33
N SER A 460 -5.99 -10.68 15.45
CA SER A 460 -4.59 -10.91 15.81
C SER A 460 -3.64 -10.10 14.92
N MET A 461 -2.38 -9.94 15.35
CA MET A 461 -1.29 -9.49 14.48
C MET A 461 -0.44 -10.64 13.95
N LYS A 462 -0.73 -11.87 14.39
CA LYS A 462 -0.04 -13.06 13.91
C LYS A 462 -0.70 -13.54 12.64
N VAL A 463 0.04 -13.54 11.54
CA VAL A 463 -0.42 -14.02 10.23
C VAL A 463 -0.72 -15.53 10.24
N THR A 464 -0.21 -16.26 11.23
CA THR A 464 -0.44 -17.69 11.46
C THR A 464 -1.66 -18.00 12.33
N ASP A 465 -2.29 -16.99 12.95
CA ASP A 465 -3.57 -17.17 13.63
C ASP A 465 -4.68 -17.22 12.58
N PHE A 466 -4.94 -18.38 12.01
CA PHE A 466 -5.86 -18.54 10.88
C PHE A 466 -7.32 -18.26 11.24
N ASN A 467 -8.08 -17.85 10.22
CA ASN A 467 -9.54 -17.69 10.28
C ASN A 467 -10.04 -16.71 11.35
N GLN A 468 -9.25 -15.68 11.66
CA GLN A 468 -9.60 -14.64 12.62
C GLN A 468 -10.22 -13.39 11.98
N GLY A 469 -10.48 -13.44 10.67
CA GLY A 469 -10.92 -12.30 9.88
C GLY A 469 -12.43 -12.22 9.73
N THR A 470 -12.93 -10.98 9.70
CA THR A 470 -14.31 -10.62 9.36
C THR A 470 -14.29 -9.44 8.41
N VAL A 471 -15.14 -9.47 7.37
CA VAL A 471 -15.37 -8.33 6.48
C VAL A 471 -16.74 -7.74 6.79
N PHE A 472 -16.77 -6.42 6.93
CA PHE A 472 -17.96 -5.63 7.23
C PHE A 472 -18.29 -4.70 6.07
N GLU A 473 -19.58 -4.43 5.87
CA GLU A 473 -20.03 -3.25 5.13
C GLU A 473 -20.22 -2.11 6.12
N ILE A 474 -19.71 -0.93 5.77
CA ILE A 474 -19.91 0.29 6.56
C ILE A 474 -21.25 0.88 6.13
N VAL A 475 -22.19 0.96 7.06
CA VAL A 475 -23.57 1.42 6.82
C VAL A 475 -23.93 2.59 7.75
N PRO A 476 -24.98 3.37 7.45
CA PRO A 476 -25.33 4.58 8.21
C PRO A 476 -25.69 4.33 9.67
#